data_AF-A0A9X1KNZ3-F1
#
_entry.id   AF-A0A9X1KNZ3-F1
#
_cell.length_a   1.000
_cell.length_b   1.000
_cell.length_c   1.000
_cell.angle_alpha   90.00
_cell.angle_beta   90.00
_cell.angle_gamma   90.00
#
_symmetry.space_group_name_H-M   'P 1'
#
loop_
_entity.id
_entity.type
_entity.pdbx_description
1 polymer ?
#
loop_
_entity_poly.entity_id
_entity_poly.type
_entity_poly.pdbx_seq_one_letter_code
_entity_poly.pdbx_strand_id
1 'polypeptide(L)'
;MKPFLKLSMLTFMVTQSGIAQKLNDALISKGSEINFAKTEKRGIKKNNIVYYVENDLQTISAYKRKKLKWQTNVISICGNPQKGNPEIRYIGYNTDKLLIVMGKHHFAEIDINCGTTRLVG
;
A
#
# COMPACT_ATOMS: atom_id res chain seq x y z
N MET A 1 -42.44 0.76 -35.23
CA MET A 1 -41.38 -0.23 -34.92
C MET A 1 -40.04 0.49 -34.93
N LYS A 2 -39.27 0.40 -33.85
CA LYS A 2 -37.93 1.00 -33.70
C LYS A 2 -36.89 0.12 -34.41
N PRO A 3 -35.82 0.69 -34.97
CA PRO A 3 -34.52 0.04 -34.93
C PRO A 3 -33.65 0.72 -33.88
N PHE A 4 -33.11 -0.15 -33.02
CA PHE A 4 -32.05 0.13 -32.07
C PHE A 4 -30.79 0.56 -32.81
N LEU A 5 -30.20 1.71 -32.45
CA LEU A 5 -28.75 1.88 -32.53
C LEU A 5 -28.22 2.06 -31.11
N LYS A 6 -27.72 0.95 -30.57
CA LYS A 6 -26.76 0.93 -29.47
C LYS A 6 -25.50 1.65 -29.96
N LEU A 7 -25.26 2.88 -29.51
CA LEU A 7 -23.96 3.51 -29.66
C LEU A 7 -23.28 3.55 -28.29
N SER A 8 -22.31 2.64 -28.19
CA SER A 8 -21.33 2.40 -27.12
C SER A 8 -21.26 3.47 -26.04
N MET A 9 -21.65 3.08 -24.83
CA MET A 9 -21.37 3.79 -23.60
C MET A 9 -19.85 3.97 -23.48
N LEU A 10 -19.43 5.23 -23.45
CA LEU A 10 -18.06 5.70 -23.34
C LEU A 10 -17.43 5.18 -22.02
N THR A 11 -16.74 4.05 -22.04
CA THR A 11 -15.91 3.59 -20.91
C THR A 11 -14.64 4.45 -20.85
N PHE A 12 -14.74 5.60 -20.20
CA PHE A 12 -13.58 6.43 -19.88
C PHE A 12 -12.96 5.97 -18.55
N MET A 13 -11.87 5.22 -18.71
CA MET A 13 -10.64 5.21 -17.90
C MET A 13 -10.80 4.99 -16.38
N VAL A 14 -10.42 3.79 -15.94
CA VAL A 14 -9.94 3.57 -14.56
C VAL A 14 -8.66 4.38 -14.41
N THR A 15 -8.76 5.63 -13.97
CA THR A 15 -7.61 6.37 -13.48
C THR A 15 -7.22 5.74 -12.16
N GLN A 16 -6.20 4.90 -12.18
CA GLN A 16 -5.49 4.55 -10.96
C GLN A 16 -4.82 5.84 -10.47
N SER A 17 -5.53 6.60 -9.65
CA SER A 17 -5.01 7.78 -8.97
C SER A 17 -3.96 7.33 -7.96
N GLY A 18 -2.77 7.88 -8.11
CA GLY A 18 -1.63 7.59 -7.25
C GLY A 18 -0.42 8.34 -7.77
N ILE A 19 -0.41 9.66 -7.62
CA ILE A 19 0.86 10.40 -7.73
C ILE A 19 1.71 9.89 -6.57
N ALA A 20 2.55 8.89 -6.86
CA ALA A 20 3.54 8.38 -5.94
C ALA A 20 4.36 9.55 -5.39
N GLN A 21 4.37 9.71 -4.07
CA GLN A 21 5.04 10.84 -3.43
C GLN A 21 6.55 10.71 -3.67
N LYS A 22 7.24 11.86 -3.69
CA LYS A 22 8.70 11.87 -3.82
C LYS A 22 9.30 11.16 -2.61
N LEU A 23 9.95 10.02 -2.84
CA LEU A 23 10.60 9.22 -1.81
C LEU A 23 11.61 10.05 -1.01
N ASN A 24 11.44 10.09 0.31
CA ASN A 24 12.39 10.73 1.24
C ASN A 24 13.32 9.69 1.85
N ASP A 25 14.58 9.68 1.39
CA ASP A 25 15.60 8.72 1.83
C ASP A 25 15.89 8.80 3.34
N ALA A 26 15.68 9.97 3.98
CA ALA A 26 15.89 10.14 5.42
C ALA A 26 14.86 9.36 6.26
N LEU A 27 13.68 9.05 5.70
CA LEU A 27 12.61 8.32 6.38
C LEU A 27 12.73 6.79 6.20
N ILE A 28 13.78 6.31 5.53
CA ILE A 28 14.03 4.89 5.35
C ILE A 28 14.74 4.32 6.58
N SER A 29 14.16 3.30 7.18
CA SER A 29 14.72 2.52 8.29
C SER A 29 15.80 1.55 7.79
N LYS A 30 16.78 1.27 8.65
CA LYS A 30 17.76 0.18 8.48
C LYS A 30 17.21 -1.18 8.96
N GLY A 31 16.14 -1.16 9.76
CA GLY A 31 15.51 -2.37 10.28
C GLY A 31 14.63 -3.09 9.26
N SER A 32 14.14 -4.27 9.63
CA SER A 32 13.16 -5.06 8.86
C SER A 32 11.71 -4.77 9.24
N GLU A 33 11.47 -3.90 10.22
CA GLU A 33 10.14 -3.57 10.71
C GLU A 33 10.08 -2.12 11.19
N ILE A 34 8.87 -1.57 11.20
CA ILE A 34 8.58 -0.24 11.70
C ILE A 34 7.25 -0.29 12.45
N ASN A 35 7.26 0.17 13.70
CA ASN A 35 6.05 0.54 14.43
C ASN A 35 5.92 2.06 14.39
N PHE A 36 4.91 2.58 13.70
CA PHE A 36 4.74 4.02 13.47
C PHE A 36 4.40 4.81 14.73
N ALA A 37 4.03 4.15 15.83
CA ALA A 37 3.88 4.81 17.13
C ALA A 37 5.23 5.11 17.81
N LYS A 38 6.34 4.53 17.32
CA LYS A 38 7.67 4.61 17.97
C LYS A 38 8.69 5.42 17.17
N THR A 39 8.38 5.79 15.93
CA THR A 39 9.37 6.42 15.04
C THR A 39 8.71 7.16 13.88
N GLU A 40 9.40 8.18 13.38
CA GLU A 40 9.04 8.91 12.18
C GLU A 40 9.44 8.19 10.88
N LYS A 41 10.15 7.05 10.96
CA LYS A 41 10.52 6.27 9.77
C LYS A 41 9.26 5.77 9.06
N ARG A 42 9.34 5.68 7.73
CA ARG A 42 8.22 5.38 6.83
C ARG A 42 8.49 4.25 5.86
N GLY A 43 9.76 3.91 5.62
CA GLY A 43 10.11 2.88 4.66
C GLY A 43 11.11 1.86 5.15
N ILE A 44 11.00 0.63 4.66
CA ILE A 44 11.97 -0.45 4.85
C ILE A 44 12.70 -0.67 3.53
N LYS A 45 14.03 -0.77 3.56
CA LYS A 45 14.82 -1.15 2.38
C LYS A 45 15.31 -2.60 2.48
N LYS A 46 14.93 -3.43 1.50
CA LYS A 46 15.42 -4.81 1.34
C LYS A 46 15.66 -5.10 -0.14
N ASN A 47 16.78 -5.76 -0.47
CA ASN A 47 17.11 -6.16 -1.85
C ASN A 47 16.99 -5.04 -2.90
N ASN A 48 17.44 -3.82 -2.56
CA ASN A 48 17.33 -2.62 -3.39
C ASN A 48 15.89 -2.17 -3.74
N ILE A 49 14.89 -2.70 -3.03
CA ILE A 49 13.51 -2.25 -3.04
C ILE A 49 13.23 -1.52 -1.72
N VAL A 50 12.51 -0.41 -1.82
CA VAL A 50 12.01 0.35 -0.68
C VAL A 50 10.51 0.15 -0.60
N TYR A 51 10.02 -0.39 0.51
CA TYR A 51 8.59 -0.49 0.82
C TYR A 51 8.23 0.66 1.74
N TYR A 52 7.40 1.58 1.29
CA TYR A 52 7.18 2.88 1.91
C TYR A 52 5.70 3.11 2.21
N VAL A 53 5.37 3.51 3.44
CA VAL A 53 4.02 3.94 3.81
C VAL A 53 3.84 5.42 3.47
N GLU A 54 2.98 5.70 2.51
CA GLU A 54 2.65 7.04 2.01
C GLU A 54 1.95 7.91 3.06
N ASN A 55 1.97 9.24 2.92
CA ASN A 55 1.51 10.17 3.97
C ASN A 55 0.07 9.97 4.45
N ASP A 56 -0.79 9.35 3.64
CA ASP A 56 -2.16 9.00 4.03
C ASP A 56 -2.24 7.92 5.12
N LEU A 57 -1.11 7.25 5.42
CA LEU A 57 -1.01 6.10 6.33
C LEU A 57 -1.88 4.91 5.90
N GLN A 58 -2.34 4.85 4.65
CA GLN A 58 -3.20 3.78 4.15
C GLN A 58 -2.58 3.06 2.97
N THR A 59 -1.67 3.74 2.28
CA THR A 59 -1.07 3.28 1.04
C THR A 59 0.37 2.85 1.26
N ILE A 60 0.73 1.70 0.67
CA ILE A 60 2.10 1.21 0.59
C ILE A 60 2.55 1.21 -0.86
N SER A 61 3.72 1.76 -1.09
CA SER A 61 4.38 1.78 -2.39
C SER A 61 5.71 1.04 -2.32
N ALA A 62 6.02 0.25 -3.35
CA ALA A 62 7.34 -0.31 -3.55
C ALA A 62 8.11 0.47 -4.60
N TYR A 63 9.37 0.82 -4.31
CA TYR A 63 10.25 1.55 -5.21
C TYR A 63 11.54 0.78 -5.47
N LYS A 64 11.94 0.66 -6.74
CA LYS A 64 13.28 0.18 -7.14
C LYS A 64 14.00 1.30 -7.87
N ARG A 65 15.14 1.75 -7.33
CA ARG A 65 15.91 2.89 -7.89
C ARG A 65 15.03 4.13 -8.12
N LYS A 66 14.20 4.50 -7.13
CA LYS A 66 13.25 5.62 -7.17
C LYS A 66 12.10 5.48 -8.19
N LYS A 67 12.01 4.37 -8.94
CA LYS A 67 10.88 4.06 -9.80
C LYS A 67 9.84 3.25 -9.03
N LEU A 68 8.58 3.67 -9.09
CA LEU A 68 7.46 2.92 -8.53
C LEU A 68 7.36 1.55 -9.22
N LYS A 69 7.20 0.50 -8.43
CA LYS A 69 7.04 -0.89 -8.88
C LYS A 69 5.59 -1.33 -8.78
N TRP A 70 4.98 -1.07 -7.63
CA TRP A 70 3.57 -1.27 -7.35
C TRP A 70 3.16 -0.35 -6.21
N GLN A 71 1.86 -0.13 -6.10
CA GLN A 71 1.24 0.66 -5.05
C GLN A 71 -0.09 0.00 -4.67
N THR A 72 -0.40 -0.04 -3.39
CA THR A 72 -1.63 -0.63 -2.88
C THR A 72 -2.16 0.16 -1.69
N ASN A 73 -3.45 0.48 -1.70
CA ASN A 73 -4.12 1.04 -0.54
C ASN A 73 -4.68 -0.12 0.29
N VAL A 74 -4.04 -0.37 1.44
CA VAL A 74 -4.33 -1.54 2.29
C VAL A 74 -5.73 -1.46 2.86
N ILE A 75 -6.14 -0.27 3.31
CA ILE A 75 -7.47 -0.04 3.90
C ILE A 75 -8.57 -0.24 2.85
N SER A 76 -8.39 0.30 1.64
CA SER A 76 -9.38 0.16 0.56
C SER A 76 -9.59 -1.30 0.15
N ILE A 77 -8.56 -2.14 0.25
CA ILE A 77 -8.64 -3.57 -0.11
C ILE A 77 -9.15 -4.42 1.05
N CYS A 78 -8.63 -4.18 2.26
CA CYS A 78 -8.91 -5.03 3.42
C CYS A 78 -10.13 -4.55 4.23
N GLY A 79 -10.68 -3.38 3.89
CA GLY A 79 -11.75 -2.74 4.64
C GLY A 79 -11.25 -1.96 5.86
N ASN A 80 -12.17 -1.21 6.45
CA ASN A 80 -11.88 -0.42 7.65
C ASN A 80 -11.67 -1.34 8.86
N PRO A 81 -10.69 -1.05 9.73
CA PRO A 81 -10.52 -1.79 10.97
C PRO A 81 -11.71 -1.57 11.90
N GLN A 82 -12.17 -2.63 12.58
CA GLN A 82 -13.26 -2.55 13.57
C GLN A 82 -12.92 -1.63 14.75
N LYS A 83 -11.64 -1.48 15.09
CA LYS A 83 -11.16 -0.67 16.21
C LYS A 83 -9.93 0.13 15.80
N GLY A 84 -9.95 1.43 16.10
CA GLY A 84 -8.90 2.38 15.77
C GLY A 84 -9.13 3.07 14.42
N ASN A 85 -8.22 3.97 14.07
CA ASN A 85 -8.28 4.69 12.80
C ASN A 85 -7.97 3.76 11.61
N PRO A 86 -8.51 4.05 10.42
CA PRO A 86 -8.15 3.38 9.17
C PRO A 86 -6.73 3.80 8.74
N GLU A 87 -5.73 3.32 9.47
CA GLU A 87 -4.32 3.63 9.27
C GLU A 87 -3.46 2.39 9.52
N ILE A 88 -2.36 2.31 8.78
CA ILE A 88 -1.30 1.34 8.94
C ILE A 88 -0.46 1.80 10.14
N ARG A 89 -0.33 0.92 11.13
CA ARG A 89 0.41 1.16 12.38
C ARG A 89 1.73 0.40 12.45
N TYR A 90 1.85 -0.65 11.64
CA TYR A 90 3.04 -1.46 11.58
C TYR A 90 3.26 -2.01 10.18
N ILE A 91 4.54 -2.07 9.78
CA ILE A 91 4.99 -2.86 8.65
C ILE A 91 6.19 -3.72 9.07
N GLY A 92 6.25 -4.96 8.59
CA GLY A 92 7.38 -5.86 8.78
C GLY A 92 7.68 -6.62 7.49
N TYR A 93 8.95 -6.76 7.14
CA TYR A 93 9.39 -7.58 6.02
C TYR A 93 9.60 -9.03 6.48
N ASN A 94 8.95 -9.98 5.83
CA ASN A 94 9.15 -11.41 6.06
C ASN A 94 9.25 -12.16 4.72
N THR A 95 10.45 -12.64 4.37
CA THR A 95 10.72 -13.48 3.20
C THR A 95 10.22 -12.90 1.87
N ASP A 96 8.98 -13.21 1.48
CA ASP A 96 8.28 -12.86 0.25
C ASP A 96 7.08 -11.91 0.48
N LYS A 97 6.87 -11.46 1.72
CA LYS A 97 5.71 -10.66 2.12
C LYS A 97 6.05 -9.48 3.02
N LEU A 98 5.15 -8.51 3.02
CA LEU A 98 5.03 -7.53 4.11
C LEU A 98 3.90 -7.95 5.04
N LEU A 99 4.20 -7.96 6.34
CA LEU A 99 3.24 -8.11 7.43
C LEU A 99 2.78 -6.74 7.87
N ILE A 100 1.48 -6.50 7.84
CA ILE A 100 0.88 -5.20 8.08
C ILE A 100 -0.08 -5.29 9.26
N VAL A 101 -0.03 -4.31 10.17
CA VAL A 101 -1.10 -4.10 11.16
C VAL A 101 -1.79 -2.79 10.81
N MET A 102 -3.10 -2.85 10.62
CA MET A 102 -3.98 -1.70 10.43
C MET A 102 -4.97 -1.59 11.60
N GLY A 103 -5.24 -0.35 12.05
CA GLY A 103 -6.02 -0.14 13.27
C GLY A 103 -5.41 -0.87 14.47
N LYS A 104 -6.23 -1.44 15.37
CA LYS A 104 -5.74 -2.09 16.61
C LYS A 104 -5.45 -3.59 16.44
N HIS A 105 -6.29 -4.29 15.68
CA HIS A 105 -6.30 -5.76 15.62
C HIS A 105 -6.72 -6.24 14.23
N HIS A 106 -6.24 -5.60 13.16
CA HIS A 106 -6.47 -6.09 11.79
C HIS A 106 -5.11 -6.26 11.11
N PHE A 107 -4.95 -7.42 10.48
CA PHE A 107 -3.69 -7.90 9.94
C PHE A 107 -3.85 -8.14 8.45
N ALA A 108 -2.89 -7.64 7.69
CA ALA A 108 -2.83 -7.84 6.26
C ALA A 108 -1.46 -8.35 5.84
N GLU A 109 -1.43 -9.09 4.74
CA GLU A 109 -0.21 -9.47 4.04
C GLU A 109 -0.19 -8.83 2.67
N ILE A 110 1.00 -8.44 2.22
CA ILE A 110 1.24 -7.94 0.87
C ILE A 110 2.36 -8.76 0.22
N ASP A 111 2.12 -9.32 -0.95
CA ASP A 111 3.16 -9.94 -1.78
C ASP A 111 4.15 -8.87 -2.26
N ILE A 112 5.45 -9.06 -1.98
CA ILE A 112 6.46 -8.04 -2.28
C ILE A 112 6.73 -7.84 -3.77
N ASN A 113 6.34 -8.79 -4.61
CA ASN A 113 6.63 -8.77 -6.05
C ASN A 113 5.56 -8.00 -6.82
N CYS A 114 4.29 -8.12 -6.43
CA CYS A 114 3.15 -7.57 -7.16
C CYS A 114 2.26 -6.61 -6.36
N GLY A 115 2.41 -6.50 -5.03
CA GLY A 115 1.57 -5.65 -4.20
C GLY A 115 0.18 -6.24 -3.93
N THR A 116 -0.07 -7.50 -4.32
CA THR A 116 -1.33 -8.20 -4.00
C THR A 116 -1.50 -8.23 -2.49
N THR A 117 -2.60 -7.65 -2.04
CA THR A 117 -2.88 -7.39 -0.62
C THR A 117 -4.06 -8.24 -0.18
N ARG A 118 -3.97 -8.86 1.00
CA ARG A 118 -5.04 -9.67 1.57
C ARG A 118 -5.15 -9.47 3.08
N LEU A 119 -6.38 -9.46 3.58
CA LEU A 119 -6.68 -9.54 5.01
C LEU A 119 -6.40 -10.97 5.49
N VAL A 120 -5.75 -11.12 6.65
CA VAL A 120 -5.39 -12.42 7.23
C VAL A 120 -5.83 -12.59 8.69
N GLY A 121 -6.38 -11.55 9.33
CA GLY A 121 -6.90 -11.62 10.69
C GLY A 121 -7.39 -10.29 11.21
#